data_AF-A0A0A3ZND9-F1
#
_entry.id   AF-A0A0A3ZND9-F1
#
_cell.length_a   1.000
_cell.length_b   1.000
_cell.length_c   1.000
_cell.angle_alpha   90.00
_cell.angle_beta   90.00
_cell.angle_gamma   90.00
#
_symmetry.space_group_name_H-M   'P 1'
#
loop_
_entity.id
_entity.type
_entity.pdbx_description
1 polymer ?
#
loop_
_entity_poly.entity_id
_entity_poly.type
_entity_poly.pdbx_seq_one_letter_code
_entity_poly.pdbx_strand_id
1 'polypeptide(L)' 'MDSVTASRLGREVTINGTEMIAVESHFLPEMGALGGDGLSLVVFDADYRARTGDVVTFNGDEYSVTRHAKFNGKSQIWLE' A
#
# COMPACT_ATOMS: atom_id res chain seq x y z
N MET A 1 -2.90 17.87 -1.68
CA MET A 1 -3.57 17.20 -0.55
C MET A 1 -2.91 15.86 -0.24
N ASP A 2 -1.58 15.76 -0.35
CA ASP A 2 -0.88 14.46 -0.30
C ASP A 2 -0.07 14.26 1.00
N SER A 3 0.48 15.35 1.56
CA SER A 3 1.37 15.27 2.73
C SER A 3 0.65 15.02 4.06
N VAL A 4 -0.63 15.38 4.19
CA VAL A 4 -1.38 15.22 5.46
C VAL A 4 -1.82 13.77 5.67
N THR A 5 -2.18 13.06 4.61
CA THR A 5 -2.61 11.66 4.67
C THR A 5 -1.43 10.75 5.00
N ALA A 6 -0.30 10.92 4.31
CA ALA A 6 0.93 10.19 4.62
C ALA A 6 1.42 10.47 6.06
N SER A 7 1.31 11.72 6.54
CA SER A 7 1.78 12.08 7.88
C SER A 7 0.87 11.63 9.03
N ARG A 8 -0.41 11.33 8.78
CA ARG A 8 -1.38 10.91 9.83
C ARG A 8 -1.78 9.44 9.77
N LEU A 9 -1.74 8.84 8.58
CA LEU A 9 -2.22 7.49 8.31
C LEU A 9 -1.14 6.61 7.64
N GLY A 10 0.01 7.19 7.30
CA GLY A 10 1.14 6.44 6.77
C GLY A 10 1.71 5.50 7.81
N ARG A 11 1.86 4.25 7.43
CA ARG A 11 2.62 3.24 8.15
C ARG A 11 3.90 2.94 7.38
N GLU A 12 4.95 2.68 8.14
CA GLU A 12 6.21 2.19 7.62
C GLU A 12 6.02 0.74 7.16
N VAL A 13 6.35 0.50 5.90
CA VAL A 13 6.36 -0.82 5.27
C VAL A 13 7.73 -1.08 4.70
N THR A 14 8.17 -2.34 4.73
CA THR A 14 9.37 -2.74 4.03
C THR A 14 8.97 -3.54 2.81
N ILE A 15 9.28 -3.04 1.61
CA ILE A 15 8.99 -3.73 0.35
C ILE A 15 10.31 -4.13 -0.31
N ASN A 16 10.52 -5.44 -0.50
CA ASN A 16 11.77 -6.02 -1.04
C ASN A 16 13.02 -5.48 -0.32
N GLY A 17 12.95 -5.29 1.00
CA GLY A 17 14.05 -4.75 1.81
C GLY A 17 14.24 -3.23 1.73
N THR A 18 13.34 -2.50 1.07
CA THR A 18 13.34 -1.03 1.04
C THR A 18 12.23 -0.49 1.93
N GLU A 19 12.58 0.37 2.88
CA GLU A 19 11.62 1.05 3.75
C GLU A 19 10.89 2.15 2.98
N MET A 20 9.56 2.13 3.04
CA MET A 20 8.69 3.08 2.35
C MET A 20 7.41 3.34 3.14
N ILE A 21 6.68 4.39 2.77
CA ILE A 21 5.45 4.79 3.45
C ILE A 21 4.24 4.32 2.63
N ALA A 22 3.36 3.58 3.28
CA ALA A 22 2.10 3.16 2.69
C ALA A 22 0.91 3.45 3.61
N VAL A 23 -0.28 3.61 3.04
CA VAL A 23 -1.53 3.81 3.78
C VAL A 23 -2.47 2.66 3.45
N GLU A 24 -3.12 2.08 4.46
CA GLU A 24 -4.13 1.05 4.21
C GLU A 24 -5.32 1.65 3.44
N SER A 25 -5.72 0.97 2.37
CA SER A 25 -6.73 1.48 1.44
C SER A 25 -8.10 1.66 2.11
N HIS A 26 -8.40 0.91 3.19
CA HIS A 26 -9.63 1.04 3.96
C HIS A 26 -9.76 2.39 4.71
N PHE A 27 -8.67 3.12 4.92
CA PHE A 27 -8.69 4.45 5.54
C PHE A 27 -8.94 5.58 4.54
N LEU A 28 -8.94 5.28 3.23
CA LEU A 28 -9.21 6.26 2.19
C LEU A 28 -10.71 6.26 1.89
N PRO A 29 -11.48 7.28 2.34
CA PRO A 29 -12.93 7.34 2.09
C PRO A 29 -13.29 7.48 0.60
N GLU A 30 -12.30 7.81 -0.24
CA GLU A 30 -12.39 7.87 -1.70
C GLU A 30 -12.39 6.48 -2.35
N MET A 31 -11.94 5.45 -1.62
CA MET A 31 -11.99 4.04 -2.01
C MET A 31 -13.34 3.49 -1.54
N GLY A 32 -14.41 3.71 -2.32
CA GLY A 32 -15.72 3.10 -2.03
C GLY A 32 -15.58 1.59 -1.76
N ALA A 33 -16.45 1.01 -0.92
CA ALA A 33 -16.35 -0.35 -0.37
C ALA A 33 -15.81 -1.37 -1.39
N LEU A 34 -14.49 -1.58 -1.40
CA LEU A 34 -13.85 -2.60 -2.20
C LEU A 34 -14.09 -3.91 -1.47
N GLY A 35 -15.18 -4.58 -1.85
CA GLY A 35 -15.53 -5.92 -1.41
C GLY A 35 -14.41 -6.89 -1.77
N GLY A 36 -13.51 -7.10 -0.81
CA GLY A 36 -12.44 -8.07 -0.85
C GLY A 36 -11.80 -8.06 0.53
N ASP A 37 -11.93 -9.17 1.24
CA ASP A 37 -11.42 -9.41 2.60
C ASP A 37 -9.88 -9.50 2.65
N GLY A 38 -9.18 -8.70 1.83
CA GLY A 38 -7.73 -8.75 1.64
C GLY A 38 -7.06 -7.44 2.05
N LEU A 39 -5.91 -7.54 2.72
CA LEU A 39 -5.09 -6.39 3.09
C LEU A 39 -4.64 -5.65 1.83
N SER A 40 -4.93 -4.35 1.74
CA SER A 40 -4.54 -3.54 0.59
C SER A 40 -3.90 -2.24 1.01
N LEU A 41 -2.75 -1.92 0.42
CA LEU A 41 -1.94 -0.76 0.76
C LEU A 41 -1.77 0.15 -0.45
N VAL A 42 -1.78 1.46 -0.23
CA VAL A 42 -1.39 2.47 -1.21
C VAL A 42 -0.02 3.00 -0.83
N VAL A 43 0.96 2.76 -1.67
CA VAL A 43 2.35 3.20 -1.46
C VAL A 43 2.48 4.64 -1.97
N PHE A 44 2.97 5.53 -1.10
CA PHE A 44 3.13 6.96 -1.38
C PHE A 44 4.49 7.32 -1.99
N ASP A 45 5.31 6.31 -2.24
CA ASP A 45 6.55 6.46 -2.97
C ASP A 45 6.29 6.53 -4.49
N ALA A 46 6.83 7.56 -5.14
CA ALA A 46 6.60 7.81 -6.56
C ALA A 46 7.55 6.99 -7.47
N ASP A 47 8.68 6.53 -6.94
CA ASP A 47 9.66 5.72 -7.66
C ASP A 47 9.30 4.23 -7.58
N TYR A 48 8.61 3.84 -6.52
CA TYR A 48 8.11 2.49 -6.35
C TYR A 48 7.08 2.11 -7.42
N ARG A 49 7.35 1.00 -8.10
CA ARG A 49 6.47 0.40 -9.09
C ARG A 49 6.15 -1.03 -8.70
N ALA A 50 4.99 -1.19 -8.07
CA ALA A 50 4.49 -2.47 -7.61
C ALA A 50 4.51 -3.56 -8.69
N ARG A 51 4.89 -4.77 -8.28
CA ARG A 51 4.90 -5.99 -9.07
C ARG A 51 4.29 -7.12 -8.26
N THR A 52 3.65 -8.06 -8.97
CA THR A 52 3.19 -9.29 -8.33
C THR A 52 4.40 -10.12 -7.88
N GLY A 53 4.34 -10.63 -6.65
CA GLY A 53 5.42 -11.37 -6.01
C GLY A 53 6.39 -10.51 -5.18
N ASP A 54 6.21 -9.18 -5.13
CA ASP A 54 6.97 -8.34 -4.19
C ASP A 54 6.68 -8.78 -2.74
N VAL A 55 7.73 -8.88 -1.93
CA VAL A 55 7.63 -9.24 -0.52
C VAL A 55 7.44 -7.96 0.30
N VAL A 56 6.40 -7.92 1.13
CA VAL A 56 5.99 -6.75 1.90
C VAL A 56 5.92 -7.11 3.38
N THR A 57 6.79 -6.54 4.19
CA THR A 57 6.71 -6.62 5.64
C THR A 57 5.89 -5.44 6.16
N PHE A 58 4.80 -5.73 6.86
CA PHE A 58 3.88 -4.74 7.43
C PHE A 58 3.44 -5.16 8.83
N ASN A 59 3.54 -4.26 9.81
CA ASN A 59 3.24 -4.54 11.22
C ASN A 59 4.01 -5.73 11.84
N GLY A 60 5.11 -6.15 11.22
CA GLY A 60 5.90 -7.30 11.66
C GLY A 60 5.53 -8.63 10.99
N ASP A 61 4.44 -8.65 10.19
CA ASP A 61 4.05 -9.79 9.36
C ASP A 61 4.57 -9.62 7.93
N GLU A 62 4.94 -10.73 7.29
CA GLU A 62 5.38 -10.76 5.90
C GLU A 62 4.23 -11.20 5.01
N TYR A 63 4.01 -10.44 3.94
CA TYR A 63 2.99 -10.69 2.93
C TYR A 63 3.59 -10.69 1.54
N SER A 64 2.84 -11.21 0.58
CA SER A 64 3.21 -11.16 -0.84
C SER A 64 2.20 -10.34 -1.65
N VAL A 65 2.69 -9.54 -2.59
CA VAL A 65 1.81 -8.79 -3.50
C VAL A 65 1.17 -9.76 -4.49
N THR A 66 -0.13 -10.01 -4.36
CA THR A 66 -0.87 -10.87 -5.31
C THR A 66 -1.45 -10.06 -6.46
N ARG A 67 -1.83 -8.80 -6.20
CA ARG A 67 -2.38 -7.88 -7.20
C ARG A 67 -1.87 -6.46 -6.99
N HIS A 68 -1.80 -5.67 -8.05
CA HIS A 68 -1.46 -4.25 -7.99
C HIS A 68 -2.25 -3.43 -9.02
N ALA A 69 -2.44 -2.15 -8.74
CA ALA A 69 -3.14 -1.18 -9.57
C ALA A 69 -2.59 0.23 -9.37
N LYS A 70 -3.06 1.18 -10.19
CA LYS A 70 -2.75 2.61 -10.05
C LYS A 70 -3.96 3.33 -9.43
N PHE A 71 -3.74 4.05 -8.33
CA PHE A 71 -4.75 4.91 -7.73
C PHE A 71 -4.22 6.33 -7.61
N ASN A 72 -4.83 7.29 -8.32
CA ASN A 72 -4.37 8.69 -8.35
C ASN A 72 -2.86 8.84 -8.61
N GLY A 73 -2.32 8.03 -9.53
CA GLY A 73 -0.89 8.00 -9.88
C GLY A 73 -0.01 7.13 -8.97
N LYS A 74 -0.48 6.80 -7.77
CA LYS A 74 0.23 5.98 -6.77
C LYS A 74 0.03 4.49 -7.01
N SER A 75 0.95 3.69 -6.49
CA SER A 75 0.88 2.23 -6.55
C SER A 75 0.01 1.69 -5.42
N GLN A 76 -1.12 1.07 -5.78
CA GLN A 76 -1.94 0.28 -4.86
C GLN A 76 -1.59 -1.19 -5.01
N ILE A 77 -1.41 -1.88 -3.90
CA ILE A 77 -1.05 -3.29 -3.81
C ILE A 77 -2.05 -4.04 -2.92
N TRP A 78 -2.36 -5.27 -3.29
CA TRP A 78 -3.11 -6.22 -2.47
C TRP A 78 -2.16 -7.31 -1.99
N LEU A 79 -2.31 -7.65 -0.73
CA LEU A 79 -1.45 -8.52 0.04
C LEU A 79 -2.26 -9.74 0.50
N GLU A 80 -1.63 -10.91 0.43
CA GLU A 80 -2.06 -12.17 1.03
C GLU A 80 -0.88 -12.84 1.75
#